data_AF-A0A6C0TQX4-F1
#
_entry.id   AF-A0A6C0TQX4-F1
#
_cell.length_a   1.000
_cell.length_b   1.000
_cell.length_c   1.000
_cell.angle_alpha   90.00
_cell.angle_beta   90.00
_cell.angle_gamma   90.00
#
_symmetry.space_group_name_H-M   'P 1'
#
loop_
_entity.id
_entity.type
_entity.pdbx_description
1 polymer ?
#
loop_
_entity_poly.entity_id
_entity_poly.type
_entity_poly.pdbx_seq_one_letter_code
_entity_poly.pdbx_strand_id
1 'polypeptide(L)'
;MFRHRFITKLFVALIEQHEYENGDDFRRALLDGETLKRKVQEYTGHTSISSLEPYIHLAFEEVARFGSTLDLIKAKLAVESLQSNLKDVALELSHGRSPTELSVLLSDYINLALEELSSASISIER
;
A
#
# COMPACT_ATOMS: atom_id res chain seq x y z
N MET A 1 -5.68 -23.41 -15.29
CA MET A 1 -5.67 -21.98 -14.86
C MET A 1 -5.78 -21.79 -13.34
N PHE A 2 -6.55 -22.60 -12.59
CA PHE A 2 -6.73 -22.41 -11.14
C PHE A 2 -5.48 -22.67 -10.27
N ARG A 3 -4.76 -23.78 -10.51
CA ARG A 3 -3.58 -24.18 -9.71
C ARG A 3 -2.47 -23.12 -9.70
N HIS A 4 -2.16 -22.54 -10.86
CA HIS A 4 -1.15 -21.48 -10.97
C HIS A 4 -1.55 -20.24 -10.17
N ARG A 5 -2.80 -19.77 -10.33
CA ARG A 5 -3.32 -18.61 -9.59
C ARG A 5 -3.34 -18.86 -8.08
N PHE A 6 -3.70 -20.07 -7.67
CA PHE A 6 -3.71 -20.47 -6.25
C PHE A 6 -2.30 -20.39 -5.65
N ILE A 7 -1.28 -20.91 -6.34
CA ILE A 7 0.11 -20.85 -5.85
C ILE A 7 0.59 -19.41 -5.74
N THR A 8 0.32 -18.57 -6.75
CA THR A 8 0.63 -17.13 -6.67
C THR A 8 -0.06 -16.46 -5.48
N LYS A 9 -1.34 -16.76 -5.23
CA LYS A 9 -2.09 -16.21 -4.08
C LYS A 9 -1.59 -16.71 -2.74
N LEU A 10 -1.13 -17.96 -2.66
CA LEU A 10 -0.50 -18.50 -1.45
C LEU A 10 0.82 -17.77 -1.15
N PHE A 11 1.62 -17.48 -2.17
CA PHE A 11 2.77 -16.61 -1.99
C PHE A 11 2.32 -15.23 -1.50
N VAL A 12 1.43 -14.53 -2.19
CA VAL A 12 0.91 -13.20 -1.77
C VAL A 12 0.51 -13.18 -0.30
N ALA A 13 -0.26 -14.15 0.18
CA ALA A 13 -0.66 -14.23 1.58
C ALA A 13 0.53 -14.39 2.54
N LEU A 14 1.54 -15.19 2.17
CA LEU A 14 2.76 -15.34 2.97
C LEU A 14 3.63 -14.07 2.97
N ILE A 15 3.65 -13.33 1.85
CA ILE A 15 4.32 -12.02 1.73
C ILE A 15 3.65 -11.02 2.70
N GLU A 16 2.32 -10.91 2.63
CA GLU A 16 1.53 -9.98 3.44
C GLU A 16 1.59 -10.32 4.93
N GLN A 17 1.57 -11.60 5.31
CA GLN A 17 1.58 -12.04 6.72
C GLN A 17 2.87 -11.65 7.46
N HIS A 18 3.99 -11.50 6.76
CA HIS A 18 5.28 -11.27 7.41
C HIS A 18 5.68 -9.80 7.49
N GLU A 19 4.85 -8.84 7.04
CA GLU A 19 5.07 -7.38 7.14
C GLU A 19 6.55 -6.97 7.20
N TYR A 20 7.33 -7.38 6.19
CA TYR A 20 8.74 -7.03 6.15
C TYR A 20 8.87 -5.52 5.94
N GLU A 21 9.72 -4.88 6.75
CA GLU A 21 9.80 -3.41 6.87
C GLU A 21 10.22 -2.70 5.56
N ASN A 22 10.77 -3.42 4.57
CA ASN A 22 11.00 -2.98 3.20
C ASN A 22 10.97 -4.17 2.20
N GLY A 23 10.71 -3.88 0.92
CA GLY A 23 10.62 -4.88 -0.13
C GLY A 23 11.92 -5.65 -0.41
N ASP A 24 13.07 -5.08 -0.04
CA ASP A 24 14.40 -5.66 -0.26
C ASP A 24 14.83 -6.65 0.83
N ASP A 25 14.44 -6.46 2.08
CA ASP A 25 14.65 -7.37 3.21
C ASP A 25 13.74 -8.58 3.06
N PHE A 26 12.54 -8.38 2.49
CA PHE A 26 11.72 -9.52 2.11
C PHE A 26 12.30 -10.30 0.94
N ARG A 27 12.74 -9.62 -0.13
CA ARG A 27 13.47 -10.28 -1.22
C ARG A 27 14.68 -11.03 -0.69
N ARG A 28 15.41 -10.49 0.29
CA ARG A 28 16.55 -11.17 0.94
C ARG A 28 16.11 -12.40 1.73
N ALA A 29 15.06 -12.28 2.55
CA ALA A 29 14.49 -13.40 3.30
C ALA A 29 13.90 -14.51 2.39
N LEU A 30 13.47 -14.16 1.17
CA LEU A 30 12.95 -15.09 0.17
C LEU A 30 14.05 -15.69 -0.73
N LEU A 31 15.12 -14.94 -0.99
CA LEU A 31 16.33 -15.39 -1.68
C LEU A 31 17.15 -16.32 -0.78
N ASP A 32 17.21 -16.03 0.54
CA ASP A 32 17.61 -16.98 1.58
C ASP A 32 16.53 -18.04 1.86
N GLY A 33 15.35 -17.85 1.27
CA GLY A 33 14.07 -18.48 1.59
C GLY A 33 13.86 -19.86 0.98
N GLU A 34 14.82 -20.77 1.13
CA GLU A 34 14.51 -22.19 0.97
C GLU A 34 13.32 -22.61 1.86
N THR A 35 13.21 -22.02 3.06
CA THR A 35 12.15 -22.35 4.02
C THR A 35 10.75 -22.00 3.52
N LEU A 36 10.57 -20.81 2.90
CA LEU A 36 9.26 -20.42 2.38
C LEU A 36 8.90 -21.21 1.13
N LYS A 37 9.89 -21.43 0.24
CA LYS A 37 9.72 -22.27 -0.95
C LYS A 37 9.35 -23.71 -0.58
N ARG A 38 9.98 -24.28 0.46
CA ARG A 38 9.63 -25.61 1.01
C ARG A 38 8.23 -25.66 1.61
N LYS A 39 7.82 -24.66 2.42
CA LYS A 39 6.45 -24.60 2.95
C LYS A 39 5.41 -24.60 1.83
N VAL A 40 5.61 -23.78 0.81
CA VAL A 40 4.70 -23.74 -0.36
C VAL A 40 4.76 -25.06 -1.14
N GLN A 41 5.94 -25.66 -1.28
CA GLN A 41 6.10 -26.98 -1.90
C GLN A 41 5.30 -28.06 -1.17
N GLU A 42 5.42 -28.15 0.16
CA GLU A 42 4.67 -29.07 1.01
C GLU A 42 3.15 -28.85 0.88
N TYR A 43 2.73 -27.59 0.91
CA TYR A 43 1.31 -27.23 0.84
C TYR A 43 0.67 -27.50 -0.53
N THR A 44 1.46 -27.43 -1.60
CA THR A 44 0.97 -27.56 -2.99
C THR A 44 1.30 -28.91 -3.62
N GLY A 45 2.16 -29.71 -2.99
CA GLY A 45 2.65 -30.99 -3.51
C GLY A 45 3.49 -30.85 -4.77
N HIS A 46 4.26 -29.76 -4.92
CA HIS A 46 5.14 -29.59 -6.08
C HIS A 46 6.39 -30.45 -5.99
N THR A 47 6.76 -31.07 -7.11
CA THR A 47 7.91 -31.98 -7.16
C THR A 47 9.25 -31.25 -7.13
N SER A 48 9.32 -30.03 -7.66
CA SER A 48 10.55 -29.23 -7.71
C SER A 48 10.32 -27.84 -7.17
N ILE A 49 11.22 -27.39 -6.29
CA ILE A 49 11.26 -26.00 -5.81
C ILE A 49 11.46 -25.02 -6.97
N SER A 50 12.29 -25.37 -7.97
CA SER A 50 12.54 -24.49 -9.12
C SER A 50 11.28 -24.19 -9.93
N SER A 51 10.27 -25.06 -9.87
CA SER A 51 8.98 -24.84 -10.53
C SER A 51 8.12 -23.76 -9.87
N LEU A 52 8.49 -23.33 -8.65
CA LEU A 52 7.78 -22.29 -7.91
C LEU A 52 8.24 -20.86 -8.26
N GLU A 53 9.44 -20.71 -8.81
CA GLU A 53 10.06 -19.40 -9.09
C GLU A 53 9.19 -18.44 -9.91
N PRO A 54 8.50 -18.89 -10.98
CA PRO A 54 7.62 -18.00 -11.74
C PRO A 54 6.49 -17.39 -10.91
N TYR A 55 5.95 -18.12 -9.92
CA TYR A 55 4.85 -17.62 -9.09
C TYR A 55 5.32 -16.62 -8.03
N ILE A 56 6.60 -16.71 -7.63
CA ILE A 56 7.21 -15.78 -6.70
C ILE A 56 7.26 -14.38 -7.33
N HIS A 57 7.79 -14.27 -8.55
CA HIS A 57 7.84 -13.00 -9.28
C HIS A 57 6.45 -12.39 -9.47
N LEU A 58 5.46 -13.20 -9.84
CA LEU A 58 4.07 -12.75 -9.99
C LEU A 58 3.45 -12.28 -8.67
N ALA A 59 3.76 -12.95 -7.55
CA ALA A 59 3.26 -12.55 -6.24
C ALA A 59 3.85 -11.21 -5.80
N PHE A 60 5.14 -10.96 -6.05
CA PHE A 60 5.76 -9.66 -5.81
C PHE A 60 5.16 -8.54 -6.65
N GLU A 61 4.95 -8.78 -7.95
CA GLU A 61 4.32 -7.80 -8.83
C GLU A 61 2.90 -7.47 -8.34
N GLU A 62 2.15 -8.46 -7.88
CA GLU A 62 0.80 -8.27 -7.36
C GLU A 62 0.78 -7.49 -6.04
N VAL A 63 1.67 -7.79 -5.10
CA VAL A 63 1.79 -7.05 -3.83
C VAL A 63 2.22 -5.60 -4.08
N ALA A 64 3.22 -5.36 -4.93
CA ALA A 64 3.68 -4.01 -5.26
C ALA A 64 2.58 -3.19 -5.97
N ARG A 65 1.82 -3.82 -6.88
CA ARG A 65 0.70 -3.17 -7.54
C ARG A 65 -0.43 -2.86 -6.56
N PHE A 66 -0.71 -3.75 -5.61
CA PHE A 66 -1.72 -3.51 -4.59
C PHE A 66 -1.34 -2.36 -3.65
N GLY A 67 -0.08 -2.32 -3.19
CA GLY A 67 0.47 -1.21 -2.40
C GLY A 67 0.30 0.13 -3.12
N SER A 68 0.85 0.24 -4.33
CA SER A 68 0.73 1.47 -5.14
C SER A 68 -0.72 1.88 -5.47
N THR A 69 -1.62 0.91 -5.65
CA THR A 69 -3.06 1.20 -5.85
C THR A 69 -3.70 1.75 -4.57
N LEU A 70 -3.39 1.16 -3.41
CA LEU A 70 -3.88 1.62 -2.13
C LEU A 70 -3.37 3.03 -1.82
N ASP A 71 -2.10 3.31 -2.10
CA ASP A 71 -1.49 4.62 -1.88
C ASP A 71 -2.13 5.69 -2.76
N LEU A 72 -2.41 5.36 -4.02
CA LEU A 72 -3.14 6.25 -4.93
C LEU A 72 -4.56 6.55 -4.43
N ILE A 73 -5.26 5.54 -3.89
CA ILE A 73 -6.59 5.71 -3.32
C ILE A 73 -6.52 6.62 -2.08
N LYS A 74 -5.57 6.38 -1.16
CA LYS A 74 -5.35 7.22 0.02
C LYS A 74 -5.07 8.67 -0.37
N ALA A 75 -4.19 8.88 -1.35
CA ALA A 75 -3.87 10.22 -1.85
C ALA A 75 -5.10 10.91 -2.45
N LYS A 76 -5.91 10.18 -3.22
CA LYS A 76 -7.17 10.68 -3.76
C LYS A 76 -8.13 11.11 -2.64
N LEU A 77 -8.32 10.27 -1.62
CA LEU A 77 -9.22 10.55 -0.50
C LEU A 77 -8.77 11.78 0.30
N ALA A 78 -7.47 11.94 0.55
CA ALA A 78 -6.91 13.11 1.23
C ALA A 78 -7.20 14.41 0.45
N VAL A 79 -7.04 14.39 -0.88
CA VAL A 79 -7.36 15.52 -1.75
C VAL A 79 -8.85 15.82 -1.79
N GLU A 80 -9.71 14.79 -1.87
CA GLU A 80 -11.17 14.96 -1.84
C GLU A 80 -11.65 15.57 -0.51
N SER A 81 -11.07 15.12 0.61
CA SER A 81 -11.34 15.66 1.95
C SER A 81 -10.93 17.13 2.04
N LEU A 82 -9.71 17.48 1.60
CA LEU A 82 -9.24 18.86 1.57
C LEU A 82 -10.12 19.74 0.69
N GLN A 83 -10.55 19.24 -0.48
CA GLN A 83 -11.46 19.98 -1.36
C GLN A 83 -12.81 20.26 -0.69
N SER A 84 -13.34 19.32 0.09
CA SER A 84 -14.57 19.54 0.87
C SER A 84 -14.35 20.65 1.91
N ASN A 85 -13.29 20.53 2.71
CA ASN A 85 -12.94 21.52 3.74
C ASN A 85 -12.75 22.93 3.16
N LEU A 86 -12.15 23.05 1.97
CA LEU A 86 -12.00 24.34 1.27
C LEU A 86 -13.34 24.97 0.89
N LYS A 87 -14.32 24.16 0.47
CA LYS A 87 -15.67 24.66 0.16
C LYS A 87 -16.36 25.17 1.42
N ASP A 88 -16.20 24.46 2.54
CA ASP A 88 -16.76 24.88 3.83
C ASP A 88 -16.13 26.18 4.32
N VAL A 89 -14.80 26.31 4.24
CA VAL A 89 -14.11 27.58 4.57
C VAL A 89 -14.59 28.74 3.68
N ALA A 90 -14.78 28.51 2.38
CA ALA A 90 -15.28 29.54 1.47
C ALA A 90 -16.73 29.95 1.81
N LEU A 91 -17.58 28.99 2.21
CA LEU A 91 -18.94 29.25 2.64
C LEU A 91 -18.96 30.06 3.95
N GLU A 92 -18.19 29.64 4.95
CA GLU A 92 -18.06 30.33 6.23
C GLU A 92 -17.53 31.77 6.07
N LEU A 93 -16.60 31.99 5.14
CA LEU A 93 -16.12 33.32 4.79
C LEU A 93 -17.24 34.18 4.21
N SER A 94 -18.07 33.62 3.33
CA SER A 94 -19.24 34.31 2.77
C SER A 94 -20.30 34.66 3.82
N HIS A 95 -20.36 33.90 4.91
CA HIS A 95 -21.21 34.15 6.07
C HIS A 95 -20.60 35.14 7.08
N GLY A 96 -19.43 35.72 6.79
CA GLY A 96 -18.82 36.78 7.58
C GLY A 96 -17.99 36.30 8.76
N ARG A 97 -17.60 35.02 8.79
CA ARG A 97 -16.64 34.52 9.78
C ARG A 97 -15.28 35.19 9.59
N SER A 98 -14.54 35.36 10.69
CA SER A 98 -13.26 36.06 10.69
C SER A 98 -12.26 35.42 9.71
N PRO A 99 -11.72 36.18 8.73
CA PRO A 99 -10.71 35.67 7.82
C PRO A 99 -9.45 35.15 8.53
N THR A 100 -9.11 35.74 9.68
CA THR A 100 -7.96 35.31 10.49
C THR A 100 -8.19 33.92 11.10
N GLU A 101 -9.37 33.67 11.66
CA GLU A 101 -9.71 32.36 12.23
C GLU A 101 -9.77 31.28 11.14
N LEU A 102 -10.36 31.62 9.99
CA LEU A 102 -10.43 30.72 8.84
C LEU A 102 -9.05 30.43 8.24
N SER A 103 -8.11 31.38 8.29
CA SER A 103 -6.75 31.15 7.81
C SER A 103 -5.97 30.15 8.67
N VAL A 104 -6.21 30.16 10.00
CA VAL A 104 -5.63 29.16 10.92
C VAL A 104 -6.23 27.79 10.63
N LEU A 105 -7.55 27.70 10.55
CA LEU A 105 -8.26 26.46 10.24
C LEU A 105 -7.84 25.85 8.89
N LEU A 106 -7.67 26.70 7.87
CA LEU A 106 -7.18 26.29 6.57
C LEU A 106 -5.76 25.69 6.64
N SER A 107 -4.90 26.30 7.45
CA SER A 107 -3.54 25.82 7.66
C SER A 107 -3.54 24.43 8.30
N ASP A 108 -4.44 24.20 9.27
CA ASP A 108 -4.60 22.89 9.91
C ASP A 108 -5.06 21.82 8.90
N TYR A 109 -6.04 22.14 8.05
CA TYR A 109 -6.49 21.21 7.00
C TYR A 109 -5.40 20.87 5.99
N ILE A 110 -4.59 21.86 5.60
CA ILE A 110 -3.46 21.65 4.68
C ILE A 110 -2.41 20.76 5.35
N ASN A 111 -2.07 21.02 6.62
CA ASN A 111 -1.10 20.20 7.35
C ASN A 111 -1.58 18.75 7.49
N LEU A 112 -2.86 18.54 7.82
CA LEU A 112 -3.44 17.20 7.90
C LEU A 112 -3.37 16.47 6.54
N ALA A 113 -3.74 17.14 5.45
CA ALA A 113 -3.65 16.56 4.11
C ALA A 113 -2.20 16.23 3.72
N LEU A 114 -1.22 17.06 4.12
CA LEU A 114 0.20 16.80 3.89
C LEU A 114 0.70 15.58 4.69
N GLU A 115 0.24 15.40 5.92
CA GLU A 115 0.54 14.21 6.72
C GLU A 115 -0.03 12.93 6.09
N GLU A 116 -1.30 12.96 5.66
CA GLU A 116 -1.96 11.84 4.98
C GLU A 116 -1.26 11.49 3.66
N LEU A 117 -0.88 12.49 2.85
CA LEU A 117 -0.15 12.29 1.60
C LEU A 117 1.28 11.77 1.84
N SER A 118 1.98 12.29 2.84
CA SER A 118 3.32 11.81 3.20
C SER A 118 3.28 10.35 3.64
N SER A 119 2.24 9.95 4.38
CA SER A 119 2.04 8.55 4.76
C SER A 119 1.79 7.63 3.55
N ALA A 120 1.18 8.15 2.48
CA ALA A 120 0.98 7.41 1.24
C ALA A 120 2.26 7.30 0.40
N SER A 121 3.17 8.28 0.45
CA SER A 121 4.46 8.23 -0.28
C SER A 121 5.49 7.30 0.37
N ILE A 122 5.49 7.15 1.70
CA ILE A 122 6.42 6.24 2.40
C ILE A 122 6.18 4.76 2.00
N SER A 123 4.97 4.42 1.55
CA SER A 123 4.63 3.10 1.01
C SER A 123 5.11 2.87 -0.44
N ILE A 124 5.49 3.91 -1.18
CA ILE A 124 5.94 3.83 -2.59
C ILE A 124 7.47 3.72 -2.70
N GLU A 125 8.22 4.28 -1.75
CA GLU A 125 9.70 4.27 -1.76
C GLU A 125 10.34 3.14 -0.92
N ARG A 126 9.54 2.24 -0.32
CA ARG A 126 10.03 1.11 0.50
C ARG A 126 9.84 -0.26 -0.14
#